data_AF-A0A7C5EE90-F1
#
_entry.id   AF-A0A7C5EE90-F1
#
_cell.length_a   1.000
_cell.length_b   1.000
_cell.length_c   1.000
_cell.angle_alpha   90.00
_cell.angle_beta   90.00
_cell.angle_gamma   90.00
#
_symmetry.space_group_name_H-M   'P 1'
#
loop_
_entity.id
_entity.type
_entity.pdbx_description
1 polymer ?
#
loop_
_entity_poly.entity_id
_entity_poly.type
_entity_poly.pdbx_seq_one_letter_code
_entity_poly.pdbx_strand_id
1 'polypeptide(L)'
;MMAVRDEERKIAEEAVESVIPSIVYISEFLESVRRDIEESVSLRDFLRRVEERISTEKDATRRTDFSILRNELLRRMRDITAGVER
;
A
#
# COMPACT_ATOMS: atom_id res chain seq x y z
N MET A 1 15.89 -12.61 10.87
CA MET A 1 15.45 -11.23 10.53
C MET A 1 15.00 -11.08 9.05
N MET A 2 14.68 -12.17 8.34
CA MET A 2 14.08 -12.14 6.99
C MET A 2 12.56 -12.38 7.03
N ALA A 3 12.07 -13.33 7.83
CA ALA A 3 10.65 -13.67 7.92
C ALA A 3 9.70 -12.48 8.19
N VAL A 4 10.10 -11.52 9.04
CA VAL A 4 9.30 -10.31 9.33
C VAL A 4 9.12 -9.44 8.09
N ARG A 5 10.14 -9.35 7.23
CA ARG A 5 10.06 -8.59 5.97
C ARG A 5 9.18 -9.30 4.94
N ASP A 6 9.23 -10.63 4.88
CA ASP A 6 8.40 -11.41 3.98
C ASP A 6 6.90 -11.31 4.36
N GLU A 7 6.60 -11.27 5.66
CA GLU A 7 5.23 -11.13 6.15
C GLU A 7 4.65 -9.72 5.93
N GLU A 8 5.44 -8.67 6.21
CA GLU A 8 5.06 -7.29 5.88
C GLU A 8 4.87 -7.08 4.37
N ARG A 9 5.72 -7.70 3.54
CA ARG A 9 5.59 -7.68 2.08
C ARG A 9 4.30 -8.34 1.62
N LYS A 10 3.99 -9.52 2.16
CA LYS A 10 2.74 -10.23 1.86
C LYS A 10 1.52 -9.37 2.20
N ILE A 11 1.52 -8.70 3.35
CA ILE A 11 0.43 -7.79 3.74
C ILE A 11 0.28 -6.65 2.74
N ALA A 12 1.39 -6.06 2.27
CA ALA A 12 1.37 -5.03 1.25
C ALA A 12 0.79 -5.55 -0.07
N GLU A 13 1.24 -6.70 -0.55
CA GLU A 13 0.75 -7.32 -1.81
C GLU A 13 -0.75 -7.64 -1.73
N GLU A 14 -1.23 -8.23 -0.64
CA GLU A 14 -2.65 -8.50 -0.44
C GLU A 14 -3.50 -7.22 -0.35
N ALA A 15 -2.96 -6.12 0.19
CA ALA A 15 -3.62 -4.83 0.20
C ALA A 15 -3.77 -4.26 -1.22
N VAL A 16 -2.77 -4.48 -2.07
CA VAL A 16 -2.81 -4.06 -3.47
C VAL A 16 -3.84 -4.87 -4.24
N GLU A 17 -3.81 -6.19 -4.09
CA GLU A 17 -4.77 -7.09 -4.75
C GLU A 17 -6.22 -6.76 -4.39
N SER A 18 -6.50 -6.44 -3.12
CA SER A 18 -7.86 -6.15 -2.67
C SER A 18 -8.43 -4.86 -3.24
N VAL A 19 -7.58 -3.89 -3.62
CA VAL A 19 -8.05 -2.60 -4.15
C VAL A 19 -8.17 -2.57 -5.67
N ILE A 20 -7.54 -3.50 -6.40
CA ILE A 20 -7.55 -3.55 -7.89
C ILE A 20 -8.95 -3.31 -8.50
N PRO A 21 -10.04 -3.92 -8.01
CA PRO A 21 -11.37 -3.72 -8.60
C PRO A 21 -11.89 -2.27 -8.54
N SER A 22 -11.29 -1.43 -7.68
CA SER A 22 -11.67 -0.03 -7.46
C SER A 22 -10.72 0.97 -8.14
N ILE A 23 -9.66 0.50 -8.80
CA ILE A 23 -8.65 1.34 -9.42
C ILE A 23 -9.03 1.66 -10.86
N VAL A 24 -8.89 2.92 -11.26
CA VAL A 24 -9.18 3.37 -12.63
C VAL A 24 -7.94 3.21 -13.53
N TYR A 25 -6.79 3.75 -13.13
CA TYR A 25 -5.54 3.66 -13.90
C TYR A 25 -4.70 2.46 -13.47
N ILE A 26 -5.24 1.25 -13.70
CA ILE A 26 -4.68 0.00 -13.15
C ILE A 26 -3.22 -0.23 -13.55
N SER A 27 -2.87 -0.03 -14.82
CA SER A 27 -1.51 -0.31 -15.30
C SER A 27 -0.47 0.59 -14.64
N GLU A 28 -0.69 1.90 -14.64
CA GLU A 28 0.21 2.88 -14.02
C GLU A 28 0.26 2.75 -12.49
N PHE A 29 -0.89 2.43 -11.89
CA PHE A 29 -0.99 2.15 -10.47
C PHE A 29 -0.12 0.94 -10.10
N LEU A 30 -0.28 -0.20 -10.78
CA LEU A 30 0.47 -1.42 -10.50
C LEU A 30 1.98 -1.24 -10.75
N GLU A 31 2.38 -0.53 -11.80
CA GLU A 31 3.79 -0.22 -12.05
C GLU A 31 4.39 0.60 -10.89
N SER A 32 3.69 1.64 -10.47
CA SER A 32 4.12 2.52 -9.36
C SER A 32 4.22 1.76 -8.05
N VAL A 33 3.16 1.03 -7.71
CA VAL A 33 3.05 0.28 -6.46
C VAL A 33 4.09 -0.84 -6.38
N ARG A 34 4.33 -1.56 -7.48
CA ARG A 34 5.35 -2.61 -7.52
C ARG A 34 6.73 -2.03 -7.19
N ARG A 35 7.08 -0.89 -7.80
CA ARG A 35 8.34 -0.20 -7.50
C ARG A 35 8.40 0.25 -6.04
N ASP A 36 7.31 0.85 -5.55
CA ASP A 36 7.24 1.34 -4.17
C ASP A 36 7.38 0.19 -3.15
N ILE A 37 6.82 -1.00 -3.42
CA ILE A 37 7.01 -2.22 -2.60
C ILE A 37 8.46 -2.72 -2.65
N GLU A 38 9.05 -2.82 -3.85
CA GLU A 38 10.42 -3.30 -4.04
C GLU A 38 11.47 -2.40 -3.35
N GLU A 39 11.23 -1.10 -3.33
CA GLU A 39 12.11 -0.11 -2.70
C GLU A 39 11.85 0.09 -1.20
N SER A 40 10.80 -0.53 -0.65
CA SER A 40 10.42 -0.38 0.75
C SER A 40 11.06 -1.42 1.66
N VAL A 41 11.54 -0.94 2.81
CA VAL A 41 12.19 -1.79 3.81
C VAL A 41 11.23 -2.32 4.87
N SER A 42 10.00 -1.80 4.92
CA SER A 42 8.93 -2.21 5.84
C SER A 42 7.56 -1.77 5.32
N LEU A 43 6.47 -2.31 5.90
CA LEU A 43 5.10 -1.90 5.58
C LEU A 43 4.85 -0.41 5.88
N ARG A 44 5.46 0.12 6.95
CA ARG A 44 5.36 1.54 7.31
C ARG A 44 6.07 2.44 6.30
N ASP A 45 7.22 2.01 5.78
CA ASP A 45 7.92 2.75 4.72
C ASP A 45 7.12 2.75 3.41
N PHE A 46 6.47 1.64 3.09
CA PHE A 46 5.61 1.54 1.91
C PHE A 46 4.41 2.50 2.02
N LEU A 47 3.73 2.52 3.17
CA LEU A 47 2.65 3.49 3.44
C LEU A 47 3.13 4.95 3.25
N ARG A 48 4.32 5.29 3.78
CA ARG A 48 4.90 6.64 3.63
C ARG A 48 5.10 7.01 2.16
N ARG A 49 5.62 6.10 1.33
CA ARG A 49 5.80 6.32 -0.12
C ARG A 49 4.47 6.54 -0.84
N VAL A 50 3.44 5.77 -0.49
CA VAL A 50 2.08 5.97 -1.02
C VAL A 50 1.55 7.35 -0.63
N GLU A 51 1.75 7.80 0.61
CA GLU A 51 1.33 9.14 1.07
C GLU A 51 2.08 10.27 0.34
N GLU A 52 3.39 10.11 0.11
CA GLU A 52 4.19 11.06 -0.67
C GLU A 52 3.70 11.17 -2.11
N ARG A 53 3.35 10.04 -2.73
CA ARG A 53 2.77 10.01 -4.08
C ARG A 53 1.43 10.72 -4.14
N ILE A 54 0.54 10.50 -3.18
CA ILE A 54 -0.75 11.22 -3.06
C ILE A 54 -0.52 12.74 -2.99
N SER A 55 0.48 13.18 -2.22
CA SER A 55 0.78 14.61 -2.02
C SER A 55 1.35 15.31 -3.26
N THR A 56 2.02 14.55 -4.13
CA THR A 56 2.71 15.07 -5.32
C THR A 56 1.93 14.86 -6.61
N GLU A 57 0.97 13.94 -6.62
CA GLU A 57 0.12 13.63 -7.77
C GLU A 57 -0.88 14.77 -8.05
N LYS A 58 -0.86 15.23 -9.30
CA LYS A 58 -1.70 16.32 -9.79
C LYS A 58 -3.01 15.81 -10.35
N ASP A 59 -3.02 14.61 -10.93
CA ASP A 59 -4.23 13.99 -11.45
C ASP A 59 -5.14 13.52 -10.31
N ALA A 60 -6.38 14.02 -10.27
CA ALA A 60 -7.30 13.74 -9.18
C ALA A 60 -7.72 12.27 -9.11
N THR A 61 -7.82 11.59 -10.24
CA THR A 61 -8.21 10.19 -10.32
C THR A 61 -7.06 9.30 -9.87
N ARG A 62 -5.82 9.55 -10.35
CA ARG A 62 -4.63 8.82 -9.87
C ARG A 62 -4.40 9.01 -8.38
N ARG A 63 -4.57 10.23 -7.88
CA ARG A 63 -4.50 10.51 -6.43
C ARG A 63 -5.57 9.73 -5.65
N THR A 64 -6.76 9.57 -6.22
CA THR A 64 -7.84 8.76 -5.63
C THR A 64 -7.46 7.28 -5.62
N ASP A 65 -6.91 6.75 -6.71
CA ASP A 65 -6.42 5.36 -6.80
C ASP A 65 -5.40 5.06 -5.67
N PHE A 66 -4.40 5.93 -5.46
CA PHE A 66 -3.46 5.78 -4.35
C PHE A 66 -4.09 5.99 -2.97
N SER A 67 -5.10 6.86 -2.84
CA SER A 67 -5.82 7.05 -1.57
C SER A 67 -6.62 5.82 -1.17
N ILE A 68 -7.18 5.08 -2.13
CA ILE A 68 -7.86 3.79 -1.87
C ILE A 68 -6.86 2.81 -1.26
N LEU A 69 -5.67 2.66 -1.86
CA LEU A 69 -4.60 1.81 -1.34
C LEU A 69 -4.16 2.24 0.07
N ARG A 70 -3.91 3.54 0.28
CA ARG A 70 -3.54 4.08 1.60
C ARG A 70 -4.55 3.67 2.68
N ASN A 71 -5.83 3.81 2.40
CA ASN A 71 -6.89 3.48 3.36
C ASN A 71 -6.93 1.99 3.70
N GLU A 72 -6.71 1.13 2.70
CA GLU A 72 -6.61 -0.31 2.89
C GLU A 72 -5.39 -0.70 3.74
N LEU A 73 -4.23 -0.11 3.47
CA LEU A 73 -3.02 -0.32 4.26
C LEU A 73 -3.23 0.08 5.72
N LEU A 74 -3.80 1.26 5.96
CA LEU A 74 -4.12 1.73 7.31
C LEU A 74 -5.11 0.81 8.03
N ARG A 75 -6.09 0.24 7.32
CA ARG A 75 -7.03 -0.74 7.87
C ARG A 75 -6.30 -2.00 8.34
N ARG A 76 -5.53 -2.62 7.45
CA ARG A 76 -4.78 -3.85 7.76
C ARG A 76 -3.77 -3.65 8.89
N MET A 77 -3.05 -2.53 8.89
CA MET A 77 -2.12 -2.20 9.98
C MET A 77 -2.82 -2.07 11.34
N ARG A 78 -4.03 -1.48 11.38
CA ARG A 78 -4.83 -1.45 12.62
C ARG A 78 -5.29 -2.83 13.05
N ASP A 79 -5.74 -3.66 12.09
CA ASP A 79 -6.22 -5.02 12.37
C ASP A 79 -5.09 -5.91 12.93
N ILE A 80 -3.86 -5.75 12.43
CA ILE A 80 -2.67 -6.44 12.96
C ILE A 80 -2.42 -6.02 14.41
N THR A 81 -2.38 -4.70 14.69
CA THR A 81 -2.17 -4.20 16.06
C THR A 81 -3.26 -4.71 17.01
N ALA A 82 -4.53 -4.68 16.60
CA ALA A 82 -5.65 -5.15 17.40
C ALA A 82 -5.68 -6.68 17.58
N GLY A 83 -5.14 -7.43 16.63
CA GLY A 83 -4.97 -8.88 16.72
C GLY A 83 -3.82 -9.32 17.63
N VAL A 84 -2.81 -8.47 17.81
CA VAL A 84 -1.69 -8.70 18.75
C VAL A 84 -2.08 -8.43 20.21
N GLU A 85 -3.10 -7.62 20.44
CA GLU A 85 -3.62 -7.28 21.79
C GLU A 85 -4.64 -8.28 22.35
N ARG A 86 -4.97 -9.37 21.62
CA ARG A 86 -5.94 -10.40 22.03
C ARG A 86 -5.30 -11.71 22.46
#